data_AF-A0A9W6LJU3-F1
#
_entry.id   AF-A0A9W6LJU3-F1
#
_cell.length_a   1.000
_cell.length_b   1.000
_cell.length_c   1.000
_cell.angle_alpha   90.00
_cell.angle_beta   90.00
_cell.angle_gamma   90.00
#
_symmetry.space_group_name_H-M   'P 1'
#
loop_
_entity.id
_entity.type
_entity.pdbx_description
1 polymer ?
#
loop_
_entity_poly.entity_id
_entity_poly.type
_entity_poly.pdbx_seq_one_letter_code
_entity_poly.pdbx_strand_id
1 'polypeptide(L)'
;MTLSGIVSFFNLKNIEISIMKSQDIFALKPAKLKIKAKNKYFFGLFLLRIKALQNEIVIPYLKGEGIFYINLIFPKRGKYILEEIIISSFFPFYFFKRSTTIPINFEIIVLPHPLKCDLSFLTLEGKTLKESSISRGKSYDGEVTGVRTYVQGDPLKYVHWKATAKTSSLKTKEFSPPQGSPIIISLNDFHGNIEEKISKTVYALIEFSKMGNPIGLKLGKDFYPPDTGQPHLRRMLYALAIYNPE
;
A
#
# COMPACT_ATOMS: atom_id res chain seq x y z
N MET A 1 27.98 -16.40 37.87
CA MET A 1 27.28 -16.79 36.61
C MET A 1 25.75 -16.76 36.72
N THR A 2 25.15 -17.08 37.87
CA THR A 2 23.68 -17.09 38.09
C THR A 2 22.99 -15.75 37.81
N LEU A 3 23.58 -14.62 38.23
CA LEU A 3 23.03 -13.28 38.01
C LEU A 3 22.87 -12.94 36.51
N SER A 4 23.85 -13.35 35.68
CA SER A 4 23.83 -13.13 34.22
C SER A 4 22.67 -13.89 33.56
N GLY A 5 22.44 -15.15 33.98
CA GLY A 5 21.32 -15.96 33.50
C GLY A 5 19.96 -15.39 33.89
N ILE A 6 19.82 -14.79 35.08
CA ILE A 6 18.58 -14.16 35.54
C ILE A 6 18.32 -12.87 34.76
N VAL A 7 19.34 -12.01 34.60
CA VAL A 7 19.22 -10.74 33.86
C VAL A 7 18.88 -10.99 32.38
N SER A 8 19.51 -11.98 31.76
CA SER A 8 19.19 -12.42 30.40
C SER A 8 17.73 -12.89 30.24
N PHE A 9 17.09 -13.38 31.31
CA PHE A 9 15.70 -13.88 31.29
C PHE A 9 14.72 -12.73 31.15
N PHE A 10 14.92 -11.70 31.96
CA PHE A 10 14.08 -10.51 31.96
C PHE A 10 14.22 -9.68 30.69
N ASN A 11 15.34 -9.83 29.95
CA ASN A 11 15.60 -9.07 28.73
C ASN A 11 14.69 -9.43 27.54
N LEU A 12 14.04 -10.61 27.56
CA LEU A 12 13.05 -11.01 26.56
C LEU A 12 11.65 -11.22 27.16
N LYS A 13 11.54 -11.21 28.50
CA LYS A 13 10.26 -11.37 29.18
C LYS A 13 9.47 -10.07 29.06
N ASN A 14 8.20 -10.17 28.64
CA ASN A 14 7.27 -9.05 28.52
C ASN A 14 7.60 -8.02 27.42
N ILE A 15 8.25 -8.44 26.33
CA ILE A 15 8.29 -7.66 25.09
C ILE A 15 7.04 -7.95 24.25
N GLU A 16 6.40 -6.89 23.79
CA GLU A 16 5.32 -6.98 22.81
C GLU A 16 5.79 -6.42 21.48
N ILE A 17 5.53 -7.18 20.41
CA ILE A 17 5.82 -6.76 19.05
C ILE A 17 4.50 -6.66 18.30
N SER A 18 4.34 -5.56 17.57
CA SER A 18 3.24 -5.38 16.62
C SER A 18 3.79 -4.83 15.31
N ILE A 19 3.21 -5.29 14.21
CA ILE A 19 3.54 -4.79 12.87
C ILE A 19 2.55 -3.69 12.53
N MET A 20 3.08 -2.55 12.10
CA MET A 20 2.27 -1.44 11.65
C MET A 20 2.12 -1.50 10.13
N LYS A 21 0.93 -1.15 9.63
CA LYS A 21 0.68 -1.05 8.19
C LYS A 21 1.71 -0.10 7.55
N SER A 22 2.53 -0.63 6.64
CA SER A 22 3.52 0.17 5.91
C SER A 22 2.89 0.85 4.71
N GLN A 23 3.68 1.72 4.07
CA GLN A 23 3.40 2.18 2.71
C GLN A 23 3.37 0.99 1.74
N ASP A 24 2.85 1.22 0.55
CA ASP A 24 2.78 0.19 -0.48
C ASP A 24 4.18 -0.36 -0.82
N ILE A 25 4.30 -1.68 -0.82
CA ILE A 25 5.55 -2.42 -1.02
C ILE A 25 5.59 -2.90 -2.45
N PHE A 26 6.64 -2.56 -3.19
CA PHE A 26 6.86 -3.04 -4.56
C PHE A 26 7.88 -4.19 -4.57
N ALA A 27 7.65 -5.19 -5.43
CA ALA A 27 8.63 -6.25 -5.68
C ALA A 27 9.96 -5.66 -6.17
N LEU A 28 11.06 -6.34 -5.84
CA LEU A 28 12.44 -5.99 -6.21
C LEU A 28 12.95 -4.65 -5.66
N LYS A 29 12.15 -3.93 -4.84
CA LYS A 29 12.58 -2.70 -4.17
C LYS A 29 12.71 -2.92 -2.66
N PRO A 30 13.72 -2.33 -2.00
CA PRO A 30 13.82 -2.33 -0.55
C PRO A 30 12.59 -1.70 0.08
N ALA A 31 11.90 -2.48 0.91
CA ALA A 31 10.71 -2.09 1.65
C ALA A 31 11.01 -2.04 3.14
N LYS A 32 10.47 -1.03 3.82
CA LYS A 32 10.65 -0.85 5.27
C LYS A 32 9.42 -1.35 6.01
N LEU A 33 9.53 -2.52 6.64
CA LEU A 33 8.50 -3.03 7.55
C LEU A 33 8.61 -2.31 8.89
N LYS A 34 7.53 -1.62 9.29
CA LYS A 34 7.46 -0.89 10.55
C LYS A 34 7.09 -1.86 11.68
N ILE A 35 7.98 -1.96 12.66
CA ILE A 35 7.78 -2.79 13.85
C ILE A 35 7.70 -1.87 15.06
N LYS A 36 6.58 -1.93 15.78
CA LYS A 36 6.44 -1.31 17.09
C LYS A 36 6.80 -2.35 18.15
N ALA A 37 7.82 -2.04 18.94
CA ALA A 37 8.23 -2.83 20.08
C ALA A 37 7.90 -2.10 21.37
N LYS A 38 7.29 -2.81 22.32
CA LYS A 38 6.93 -2.28 23.64
C LYS A 38 7.51 -3.18 24.73
N ASN A 39 8.36 -2.60 25.54
CA ASN A 39 8.86 -3.17 26.78
C ASN A 39 7.85 -2.88 27.90
N LYS A 40 7.19 -3.92 28.42
CA LYS A 40 6.29 -3.82 29.58
C LYS A 40 7.02 -3.97 30.93
N TYR A 41 8.33 -4.16 30.91
CA TYR A 41 9.15 -4.31 32.10
C TYR A 41 9.77 -2.98 32.54
N PHE A 42 10.05 -2.83 33.84
CA PHE A 42 10.54 -1.57 34.40
C PHE A 42 12.00 -1.26 34.00
N PHE A 43 12.83 -2.29 33.83
CA PHE A 43 14.20 -2.15 33.34
C PHE A 43 14.22 -2.11 31.81
N GLY A 44 15.18 -1.38 31.24
CA GLY A 44 15.40 -1.35 29.79
C GLY A 44 15.85 -2.69 29.25
N LEU A 45 15.49 -2.97 27.98
CA LEU A 45 15.95 -4.13 27.24
C LEU A 45 17.18 -3.74 26.42
N PHE A 46 18.15 -4.65 26.32
CA PHE A 46 19.44 -4.38 25.68
C PHE A 46 19.76 -5.42 24.61
N LEU A 47 20.44 -5.00 23.54
CA LEU A 47 20.94 -5.88 22.48
C LEU A 47 19.87 -6.90 22.00
N LEU A 48 18.68 -6.38 21.68
CA LEU A 48 17.63 -7.20 21.09
C LEU A 48 17.92 -7.37 19.60
N ARG A 49 17.75 -8.59 19.10
CA ARG A 49 17.73 -8.88 17.68
C ARG A 49 16.32 -9.29 17.30
N ILE A 50 15.70 -8.54 16.40
CA ILE A 50 14.39 -8.88 15.84
C ILE A 50 14.62 -9.39 14.42
N LYS A 51 14.25 -10.64 14.18
CA LYS A 51 14.31 -11.28 12.87
C LYS A 51 12.89 -11.46 12.32
N ALA A 52 12.69 -11.01 11.10
CA ALA A 52 11.48 -11.24 10.32
C ALA A 52 11.87 -11.73 8.93
N LEU A 53 11.29 -12.85 8.48
CA LEU A 53 11.72 -13.55 7.27
C LEU A 53 13.23 -13.85 7.30
N GLN A 54 13.99 -13.33 6.33
CA GLN A 54 15.43 -13.54 6.18
C GLN A 54 16.28 -12.39 6.77
N ASN A 55 15.64 -11.32 7.24
CA ASN A 55 16.35 -10.10 7.64
C ASN A 55 16.22 -9.89 9.14
N GLU A 56 17.23 -9.24 9.72
CA GLU A 56 17.24 -8.92 11.14
C GLU A 56 17.66 -7.47 11.38
N ILE A 57 17.24 -6.95 12.53
CA ILE A 57 17.68 -5.68 13.07
C ILE A 57 18.18 -5.85 14.49
N VAL A 58 19.14 -5.02 14.86
CA VAL A 58 19.63 -4.93 16.23
C VAL A 58 19.11 -3.65 16.87
N ILE A 59 18.45 -3.80 18.01
CA ILE A 59 18.01 -2.71 18.87
C ILE A 59 18.94 -2.69 20.07
N PRO A 60 19.87 -1.72 20.16
CA PRO A 60 20.85 -1.68 21.23
C PRO A 60 20.18 -1.46 22.60
N TYR A 61 19.10 -0.67 22.64
CA TYR A 61 18.39 -0.33 23.85
C TYR A 61 16.91 -0.01 23.59
N LEU A 62 16.03 -0.47 24.48
CA LEU A 62 14.59 -0.16 24.47
C LEU A 62 14.06 0.05 25.90
N LYS A 63 13.63 1.29 26.20
CA LYS A 63 12.90 1.64 27.43
C LYS A 63 11.51 2.14 27.07
N GLY A 64 10.46 1.49 27.57
CA GLY A 64 9.09 1.81 27.18
C GLY A 64 8.77 1.30 25.77
N GLU A 65 8.49 2.18 24.81
CA GLU A 65 8.15 1.79 23.44
C GLU A 65 9.03 2.46 22.38
N GLY A 66 9.16 1.81 21.23
CA GLY A 66 9.94 2.31 20.09
C GLY A 66 9.43 1.77 18.77
N ILE A 67 9.72 2.52 17.70
CA ILE A 67 9.41 2.13 16.31
C ILE A 67 10.72 1.85 15.59
N PHE A 68 10.79 0.67 14.98
CA PHE A 68 11.95 0.17 14.27
C PHE A 68 11.57 -0.26 12.86
N TYR A 69 12.57 -0.38 11.98
CA TYR A 69 12.36 -0.66 10.57
C TYR A 69 13.22 -1.84 10.14
N ILE A 70 12.59 -2.91 9.66
CA ILE A 70 13.30 -4.01 8.99
C ILE A 70 13.22 -3.75 7.49
N ASN A 71 14.39 -3.69 6.83
CA ASN A 71 14.45 -3.65 5.38
C ASN A 71 14.19 -5.07 4.85
N LEU A 72 13.23 -5.21 3.95
CA LEU A 72 12.86 -6.46 3.28
C LEU A 72 12.90 -6.25 1.77
N ILE A 73 13.25 -7.29 1.01
CA ILE A 73 13.14 -7.30 -0.44
C ILE A 73 12.34 -8.54 -0.83
N PHE A 74 11.27 -8.34 -1.58
CA PHE A 74 10.44 -9.42 -2.07
C PHE A 74 10.77 -9.70 -3.54
N PRO A 75 11.11 -10.94 -3.90
CA PRO A 75 11.53 -11.28 -5.27
C PRO A 75 10.36 -11.27 -6.26
N LYS A 76 9.13 -11.52 -5.80
CA LYS A 76 7.92 -11.59 -6.62
C LYS A 76 6.79 -10.77 -5.99
N ARG A 77 5.81 -10.38 -6.81
CA ARG A 77 4.55 -9.80 -6.33
C ARG A 77 3.68 -10.87 -5.66
N GLY A 78 2.64 -10.42 -4.98
CA GLY A 78 1.59 -11.29 -4.45
C GLY A 78 1.41 -11.16 -2.95
N LYS A 79 0.71 -12.15 -2.39
CA LYS A 79 0.39 -12.22 -0.97
C LYS A 79 1.48 -13.01 -0.23
N TYR A 80 2.10 -12.36 0.75
CA TYR A 80 3.04 -12.96 1.67
C TYR A 80 2.44 -12.97 3.07
N ILE A 81 2.62 -14.07 3.80
CA ILE A 81 2.18 -14.18 5.19
C ILE A 81 3.42 -14.18 6.07
N LEU A 82 3.48 -13.22 7.00
CA LEU A 82 4.47 -13.21 8.05
C LEU A 82 3.86 -13.85 9.29
N GLU A 83 4.12 -15.15 9.42
CA GLU A 83 3.54 -15.98 10.47
C GLU A 83 4.06 -15.60 11.86
N GLU A 84 5.37 -15.37 11.96
CA GLU A 84 6.07 -15.16 13.21
C GLU A 84 7.23 -14.16 13.11
N ILE A 85 7.60 -13.60 14.27
CA ILE A 85 8.83 -12.83 14.46
C ILE A 85 9.66 -13.50 15.55
N ILE A 86 10.95 -13.69 15.27
CA ILE A 86 11.89 -14.26 16.23
C ILE A 86 12.63 -13.11 16.90
N ILE A 87 12.54 -13.05 18.22
CA ILE A 87 13.33 -12.11 19.03
C ILE A 87 14.41 -12.90 19.73
N SER A 88 15.63 -12.39 19.69
CA SER A 88 16.72 -12.98 20.45
C SER A 88 17.58 -11.93 21.14
N SER A 89 18.31 -12.33 22.17
CA SER A 89 19.30 -11.50 22.82
C SER A 89 20.46 -12.32 23.31
N PHE A 90 21.64 -11.72 23.24
CA PHE A 90 22.90 -12.22 23.76
C PHE A 90 23.37 -11.44 25.00
N PHE A 91 22.56 -10.50 25.48
CA PHE A 91 22.86 -9.73 26.67
C PHE A 91 22.88 -10.61 27.94
N PRO A 92 23.78 -10.35 28.93
CA PRO A 92 24.76 -9.25 28.97
C PRO A 92 26.15 -9.53 28.39
N PHE A 93 26.61 -10.79 28.39
CA PHE A 93 28.02 -11.12 28.10
C PHE A 93 28.21 -12.05 26.88
N TYR A 94 27.20 -12.20 26.02
CA TYR A 94 27.22 -13.08 24.84
C TYR A 94 27.38 -14.58 25.10
N PHE A 95 27.48 -15.02 26.36
CA PHE A 95 27.63 -16.43 26.70
C PHE A 95 26.42 -17.30 26.34
N PHE A 96 25.22 -16.72 26.32
CA PHE A 96 23.99 -17.46 26.02
C PHE A 96 23.10 -16.64 25.08
N LYS A 97 22.63 -17.29 24.01
CA LYS A 97 21.54 -16.76 23.18
C LYS A 97 20.22 -17.19 23.81
N ARG A 98 19.37 -16.23 24.16
CA ARG A 98 17.95 -16.50 24.38
C ARG A 98 17.15 -16.07 23.19
N SER A 99 16.11 -16.84 22.87
CA SER A 99 15.19 -16.52 21.80
C SER A 99 13.76 -16.86 22.20
N THR A 100 12.83 -16.07 21.68
CA THR A 100 11.40 -16.34 21.75
C THR A 100 10.79 -16.06 20.39
N THR A 101 9.73 -16.79 20.07
CA THR A 101 9.01 -16.67 18.80
C THR A 101 7.63 -16.10 19.10
N ILE A 102 7.29 -15.00 18.44
CA ILE A 102 5.99 -14.34 18.58
C ILE A 102 5.17 -14.60 17.32
N PRO A 103 4.01 -15.28 17.43
CA PRO A 103 3.09 -15.42 16.31
C PRO A 103 2.41 -14.07 16.04
N ILE A 104 2.35 -13.66 14.76
CA ILE A 104 1.75 -12.38 14.33
C ILE A 104 0.69 -12.59 13.25
N ASN A 105 0.87 -13.58 12.36
CA ASN A 105 -0.02 -13.84 11.22
C ASN A 105 -0.41 -12.57 10.45
N PHE A 106 0.59 -11.85 9.94
CA PHE A 106 0.41 -10.58 9.25
C PHE A 106 0.48 -10.73 7.73
N GLU A 107 -0.53 -10.24 7.04
CA GLU A 107 -0.60 -10.28 5.58
C GLU A 107 0.11 -9.08 4.94
N ILE A 108 1.04 -9.37 4.02
CA ILE A 108 1.79 -8.39 3.24
C ILE A 108 1.43 -8.56 1.77
N ILE A 109 0.82 -7.54 1.19
CA ILE A 109 0.56 -7.49 -0.26
C ILE A 109 1.73 -6.76 -0.92
N VAL A 110 2.45 -7.47 -1.78
CA VAL A 110 3.58 -6.95 -2.56
C VAL A 110 3.10 -6.63 -3.97
N LEU A 111 3.19 -5.36 -4.34
CA LEU A 111 2.82 -4.84 -5.65
C LEU A 111 3.84 -5.27 -6.74
N PRO A 112 3.39 -5.44 -8.00
CA PRO A 112 4.29 -5.71 -9.11
C PRO A 112 5.30 -4.58 -9.31
N HIS A 113 6.53 -4.92 -9.66
CA HIS A 113 7.56 -3.93 -9.98
C HIS A 113 7.19 -3.18 -11.28
N PRO A 114 7.17 -1.84 -11.32
CA PRO A 114 6.92 -1.11 -12.57
C PRO A 114 8.07 -1.30 -13.55
N LEU A 115 7.78 -1.83 -14.74
CA LEU A 115 8.76 -1.95 -15.82
C LEU A 115 8.54 -0.83 -16.84
N LYS A 116 9.53 0.07 -16.97
CA LYS A 116 9.49 1.18 -17.92
C LYS A 116 9.33 0.67 -19.35
N CYS A 117 8.39 1.26 -20.08
CA CYS A 117 8.12 0.99 -21.49
C CYS A 117 7.64 2.26 -22.21
N ASP A 118 7.63 2.25 -23.54
CA ASP A 118 7.00 3.31 -24.32
C ASP A 118 5.48 3.24 -24.14
N LEU A 119 4.83 4.38 -23.90
CA LEU A 119 3.39 4.50 -23.68
C LEU A 119 2.69 5.28 -24.79
N SER A 120 3.42 5.74 -25.80
CA SER A 120 2.90 6.60 -26.88
C SER A 120 1.70 5.97 -27.59
N PHE A 121 1.73 4.63 -27.76
CA PHE A 121 0.65 3.87 -28.39
C PHE A 121 -0.67 3.86 -27.59
N LEU A 122 -0.64 4.18 -26.29
CA LEU A 122 -1.85 4.31 -25.46
C LEU A 122 -2.49 5.70 -25.58
N THR A 123 -1.75 6.69 -26.06
CA THR A 123 -2.22 8.06 -26.28
C THR A 123 -2.60 8.35 -27.74
N LEU A 124 -2.11 7.57 -28.70
CA LEU A 124 -2.46 7.69 -30.11
C LEU A 124 -3.92 7.23 -30.33
N GLU A 125 -4.83 8.21 -30.48
CA GLU A 125 -6.22 8.28 -30.99
C GLU A 125 -7.12 7.04 -31.25
N GLY A 126 -6.74 5.81 -30.91
CA GLY A 126 -7.49 4.58 -31.18
C GLY A 126 -8.08 3.88 -29.96
N LYS A 127 -7.77 4.33 -28.73
CA LYS A 127 -8.34 3.77 -27.48
C LYS A 127 -8.97 4.81 -26.55
N THR A 128 -8.85 6.08 -26.89
CA THR A 128 -9.75 7.13 -26.41
C THR A 128 -11.14 6.79 -26.93
N LEU A 129 -12.08 6.46 -26.05
CA LEU A 129 -13.46 6.18 -26.43
C LEU A 129 -14.06 7.37 -27.21
N LYS A 130 -14.00 7.30 -28.54
CA LYS A 130 -15.04 7.80 -29.46
C LYS A 130 -16.15 6.75 -29.48
N GLU A 131 -16.87 6.60 -28.36
CA GLU A 131 -18.18 5.95 -28.36
C GLU A 131 -18.95 6.26 -27.07
N SER A 132 -19.98 7.10 -27.25
CA SER A 132 -21.27 7.09 -26.57
C SER A 132 -21.33 7.04 -25.03
N SER A 133 -21.71 8.19 -24.45
CA SER A 133 -22.72 8.28 -23.37
C SER A 133 -22.45 7.64 -22.00
N ILE A 134 -21.21 7.35 -21.63
CA ILE A 134 -20.80 7.00 -20.26
C ILE A 134 -19.78 8.07 -19.85
N SER A 135 -20.04 9.10 -19.05
CA SER A 135 -20.87 9.22 -17.87
C SER A 135 -21.15 10.72 -17.59
N ARG A 136 -22.39 11.18 -17.80
CA ARG A 136 -22.85 12.47 -17.23
C ARG A 136 -23.20 12.38 -15.75
N GLY A 137 -23.10 11.19 -15.18
CA GLY A 137 -23.20 10.98 -13.74
C GLY A 137 -22.33 9.80 -13.35
N LYS A 138 -21.12 10.06 -12.88
CA LYS A 138 -20.49 9.24 -11.84
C LYS A 138 -19.21 9.89 -11.33
N SER A 139 -19.12 9.77 -10.02
CA SER A 139 -18.05 10.04 -9.10
C SER A 139 -16.74 10.62 -9.62
N TYR A 140 -16.62 11.94 -9.68
CA TYR A 140 -15.30 12.58 -9.67
C TYR A 140 -14.95 12.93 -8.22
N ASP A 141 -13.82 12.45 -7.73
CA ASP A 141 -13.25 12.85 -6.43
C ASP A 141 -12.03 13.77 -6.67
N GLY A 142 -12.19 14.69 -7.63
CA GLY A 142 -11.17 15.67 -8.01
C GLY A 142 -10.99 16.77 -6.97
N GLU A 143 -10.23 17.80 -7.32
CA GLU A 143 -10.16 18.99 -6.48
C GLU A 143 -11.51 19.72 -6.49
N VAL A 144 -12.02 20.09 -5.30
CA VAL A 144 -13.25 20.86 -5.18
C VAL A 144 -12.99 22.27 -5.67
N THR A 145 -13.51 22.61 -6.84
CA THR A 145 -13.37 23.94 -7.46
C THR A 145 -14.47 24.90 -7.01
N GLY A 146 -15.60 24.38 -6.55
CA GLY A 146 -16.76 25.20 -6.22
C GLY A 146 -17.86 24.47 -5.46
N VAL A 147 -18.94 25.19 -5.22
CA VAL A 147 -20.15 24.67 -4.59
C VAL A 147 -21.34 25.22 -5.35
N ARG A 148 -22.18 24.35 -5.90
CA ARG A 148 -23.41 24.72 -6.61
C ARG A 148 -24.67 24.27 -5.87
N THR A 149 -25.83 24.73 -6.34
CA THR A 149 -27.12 24.24 -5.86
C THR A 149 -27.32 22.78 -6.27
N TYR A 150 -27.81 21.98 -5.33
CA TYR A 150 -28.14 20.57 -5.54
C TYR A 150 -29.24 20.43 -6.58
N VAL A 151 -29.07 19.48 -7.49
CA VAL A 151 -30.09 19.08 -8.46
C VAL A 151 -30.46 17.63 -8.20
N GLN A 152 -31.74 17.31 -8.33
CA GLN A 152 -32.24 15.95 -8.17
C GLN A 152 -31.47 14.99 -9.09
N GLY A 153 -30.85 13.97 -8.50
CA GLY A 153 -29.94 13.04 -9.19
C GLY A 153 -28.47 13.20 -8.82
N ASP A 154 -28.10 14.32 -8.18
CA ASP A 154 -26.75 14.48 -7.62
C ASP A 154 -26.49 13.44 -6.52
N PRO A 155 -25.32 12.78 -6.51
CA PRO A 155 -24.95 11.83 -5.46
C PRO A 155 -24.89 12.51 -4.08
N LEU A 156 -25.56 11.91 -3.08
CA LEU A 156 -25.60 12.45 -1.72
C LEU A 156 -24.21 12.59 -1.07
N LYS A 157 -23.24 11.76 -1.46
CA LYS A 157 -21.84 11.87 -1.01
C LYS A 157 -21.15 13.19 -1.40
N TYR A 158 -21.70 13.89 -2.38
CA TYR A 158 -21.21 15.19 -2.84
C TYR A 158 -21.95 16.37 -2.23
N VAL A 159 -22.89 16.13 -1.32
CA VAL A 159 -23.54 17.21 -0.58
C VAL A 159 -22.52 17.92 0.30
N HIS A 160 -22.40 19.22 0.11
CA HIS A 160 -21.56 20.09 0.92
C HIS A 160 -22.36 20.55 2.16
N TRP A 161 -22.40 19.72 3.20
CA TRP A 161 -23.21 19.93 4.41
C TRP A 161 -22.98 21.30 5.08
N LYS A 162 -21.73 21.77 5.15
CA LYS A 162 -21.40 23.09 5.74
C LYS A 162 -21.98 24.28 4.95
N ALA A 163 -22.12 24.14 3.64
CA ALA A 163 -22.68 25.19 2.79
C ALA A 163 -24.22 25.10 2.79
N THR A 164 -24.74 23.87 2.82
CA THR A 164 -26.15 23.58 2.99
C THR A 164 -26.69 24.19 4.29
N ALA A 165 -25.99 23.99 5.41
CA ALA A 165 -26.38 24.54 6.71
C ALA A 165 -26.39 26.09 6.73
N LYS A 166 -25.50 26.74 5.97
CA LYS A 166 -25.44 28.21 5.89
C LYS A 166 -26.49 28.83 4.98
N THR A 167 -26.91 28.11 3.95
CA THR A 167 -27.79 28.63 2.89
C THR A 167 -29.21 28.05 2.95
N SER A 168 -29.49 27.19 3.94
CA SER A 168 -30.76 26.47 4.12
C SER A 168 -31.28 25.78 2.85
N SER A 169 -30.39 25.47 1.92
CA SER A 169 -30.67 24.84 0.63
C SER A 169 -29.57 23.83 0.33
N LEU A 170 -29.94 22.65 -0.20
CA LEU A 170 -28.94 21.61 -0.50
C LEU A 170 -27.91 22.14 -1.49
N LYS A 171 -26.65 21.96 -1.15
CA LYS A 171 -25.49 22.33 -1.98
C LYS A 171 -24.67 21.12 -2.34
N THR A 172 -24.19 21.04 -3.57
CA THR A 172 -23.32 19.98 -4.09
C THR A 172 -21.93 20.53 -4.36
N LYS A 173 -20.88 19.78 -4.01
CA LYS A 173 -19.49 20.06 -4.36
C LYS A 173 -19.32 20.00 -5.89
N GLU A 174 -18.68 21.00 -6.47
CA GLU A 174 -18.19 20.94 -7.85
C GLU A 174 -16.72 20.54 -7.85
N PHE A 175 -16.37 19.66 -8.77
CA PHE A 175 -15.02 19.16 -8.93
C PHE A 175 -14.45 19.66 -10.25
N SER A 176 -13.14 19.91 -10.30
CA SER A 176 -12.46 20.17 -11.57
C SER A 176 -12.66 18.98 -12.52
N PRO A 177 -12.92 19.23 -13.81
CA PRO A 177 -12.84 18.17 -14.80
C PRO A 177 -11.43 17.57 -14.75
N PRO A 178 -11.29 16.25 -14.84
CA PRO A 178 -9.97 15.63 -14.87
C PRO A 178 -9.18 16.15 -16.07
N GLN A 179 -7.87 16.34 -15.88
CA GLN A 179 -6.98 16.74 -16.98
C GLN A 179 -6.68 15.52 -17.85
N GLY A 180 -6.89 15.66 -19.17
CA GLY A 180 -6.62 14.60 -20.14
C GLY A 180 -7.77 13.62 -20.37
N SER A 181 -7.68 12.89 -21.48
CA SER A 181 -8.67 11.88 -21.84
C SER A 181 -8.58 10.64 -20.92
N PRO A 182 -9.72 9.95 -20.68
CA PRO A 182 -9.71 8.69 -19.95
C PRO A 182 -8.96 7.61 -20.73
N ILE A 183 -8.13 6.84 -20.03
CA ILE A 183 -7.29 5.78 -20.61
C ILE A 183 -7.65 4.46 -19.94
N ILE A 184 -8.03 3.46 -20.74
CA ILE A 184 -8.25 2.09 -20.26
C ILE A 184 -7.07 1.24 -20.69
N ILE A 185 -6.41 0.61 -19.71
CA ILE A 185 -5.22 -0.21 -19.92
C ILE A 185 -5.60 -1.68 -19.73
N SER A 186 -5.10 -2.55 -20.61
CA SER A 186 -5.26 -4.00 -20.55
C SER A 186 -3.90 -4.69 -20.60
N LEU A 187 -3.79 -5.89 -20.01
CA LEU A 187 -2.57 -6.71 -20.14
C LEU A 187 -2.25 -7.05 -21.60
N ASN A 188 -3.28 -7.14 -22.46
CA ASN A 188 -3.12 -7.43 -23.88
C ASN A 188 -2.52 -6.27 -24.68
N ASP A 189 -2.42 -5.09 -24.08
CA ASP A 189 -1.83 -3.92 -24.71
C ASP A 189 -0.30 -4.00 -24.77
N PHE A 190 0.29 -4.93 -24.01
CA PHE A 190 1.72 -5.12 -23.92
C PHE A 190 2.15 -6.49 -24.44
N HIS A 191 3.34 -6.54 -25.03
CA HIS A 191 4.02 -7.79 -25.39
C HIS A 191 4.92 -8.29 -24.26
N GLY A 192 5.20 -9.59 -24.25
CA GLY A 192 6.04 -10.26 -23.26
C GLY A 192 5.32 -11.40 -22.54
N ASN A 193 6.01 -12.00 -21.56
CA ASN A 193 5.38 -12.94 -20.64
C ASN A 193 4.37 -12.23 -19.71
N ILE A 194 3.60 -13.00 -18.94
CA ILE A 194 2.57 -12.41 -18.06
C ILE A 194 3.14 -11.43 -17.03
N GLU A 195 4.30 -11.73 -16.44
CA GLU A 195 4.94 -10.89 -15.43
C GLU A 195 5.39 -9.54 -16.02
N GLU A 196 5.93 -9.55 -17.23
CA GLU A 196 6.30 -8.35 -17.97
C GLU A 196 5.09 -7.52 -18.33
N LYS A 197 4.00 -8.14 -18.80
CA LYS A 197 2.74 -7.45 -19.11
C LYS A 197 2.18 -6.76 -17.87
N ILE A 198 2.15 -7.44 -16.72
CA ILE A 198 1.71 -6.88 -15.45
C ILE A 198 2.61 -5.70 -15.04
N SER A 199 3.93 -5.88 -15.13
CA SER A 199 4.91 -4.86 -14.74
C SER A 199 4.83 -3.60 -15.61
N LYS A 200 4.63 -3.76 -16.92
CA LYS A 200 4.40 -2.66 -17.88
C LYS A 200 3.05 -1.96 -17.64
N THR A 201 2.01 -2.72 -17.31
CA THR A 201 0.69 -2.19 -16.94
C THR A 201 0.76 -1.33 -15.68
N VAL A 202 1.46 -1.79 -14.64
CA VAL A 202 1.72 -1.01 -13.42
C VAL A 202 2.45 0.29 -13.73
N TYR A 203 3.49 0.22 -14.58
CA TYR A 203 4.20 1.42 -15.01
C TYR A 203 3.26 2.43 -15.70
N ALA A 204 2.45 1.97 -16.65
CA ALA A 204 1.52 2.82 -17.38
C ALA A 204 0.45 3.46 -16.46
N LEU A 205 -0.15 2.69 -15.55
CA LEU A 205 -1.12 3.21 -14.57
C LEU A 205 -0.50 4.31 -13.70
N ILE A 206 0.73 4.12 -13.22
CA ILE A 206 1.41 5.10 -12.38
C ILE A 206 1.72 6.37 -13.19
N GLU A 207 2.21 6.26 -14.42
CA GLU A 207 2.55 7.43 -15.24
C GLU A 207 1.32 8.24 -15.63
N PHE A 208 0.26 7.60 -16.12
CA PHE A 208 -0.97 8.31 -16.46
C PHE A 208 -1.69 8.87 -15.22
N SER A 209 -1.62 8.20 -14.07
CA SER A 209 -2.12 8.78 -12.83
C SER A 209 -1.36 10.03 -12.40
N LYS A 210 -0.03 10.10 -12.63
CA LYS A 210 0.77 11.30 -12.34
C LYS A 210 0.42 12.46 -13.27
N MET A 211 0.08 12.16 -14.52
CA MET A 211 -0.36 13.14 -15.51
C MET A 211 -1.78 13.67 -15.26
N GLY A 212 -2.52 13.08 -14.31
CA GLY A 212 -3.88 13.50 -13.95
C GLY A 212 -4.98 12.87 -14.81
N ASN A 213 -4.63 11.99 -15.74
CA ASN A 213 -5.59 11.28 -16.58
C ASN A 213 -6.49 10.36 -15.74
N PRO A 214 -7.80 10.28 -16.02
CA PRO A 214 -8.63 9.19 -15.54
C PRO A 214 -8.12 7.87 -16.09
N ILE A 215 -7.85 6.92 -15.21
CA ILE A 215 -7.26 5.63 -15.60
C ILE A 215 -8.20 4.47 -15.24
N GLY A 216 -8.39 3.56 -16.18
CA GLY A 216 -9.13 2.33 -16.01
C GLY A 216 -8.24 1.12 -16.29
N LEU A 217 -8.65 -0.03 -15.77
CA LEU A 217 -7.94 -1.30 -15.94
C LEU A 217 -8.92 -2.37 -16.39
N LYS A 218 -8.60 -3.07 -17.48
CA LYS A 218 -9.26 -4.31 -17.89
C LYS A 218 -8.35 -5.48 -17.57
N LEU A 219 -8.79 -6.35 -16.66
CA LEU A 219 -8.01 -7.46 -16.14
C LEU A 219 -8.81 -8.77 -16.28
N GLY A 220 -8.62 -9.46 -17.41
CA GLY A 220 -9.44 -10.63 -17.73
C GLY A 220 -10.93 -10.26 -17.85
N LYS A 221 -11.75 -10.83 -16.95
CA LYS A 221 -13.20 -10.53 -16.84
C LYS A 221 -13.48 -9.28 -15.98
N ASP A 222 -12.54 -8.87 -15.14
CA ASP A 222 -12.71 -7.73 -14.25
C ASP A 222 -12.48 -6.41 -15.01
N PHE A 223 -13.34 -5.43 -14.74
CA PHE A 223 -13.26 -4.10 -15.33
C PHE A 223 -13.32 -3.03 -14.25
N TYR A 224 -12.28 -2.22 -14.20
CA TYR A 224 -12.16 -1.04 -13.35
C TYR A 224 -12.37 0.19 -14.24
N PRO A 225 -13.50 0.90 -14.11
CA PRO A 225 -13.79 2.05 -14.98
C PRO A 225 -12.78 3.17 -14.75
N PRO A 226 -12.56 4.04 -15.76
CA PRO A 226 -11.72 5.22 -15.60
C PRO A 226 -12.18 6.10 -14.44
N ASP A 227 -11.27 6.35 -13.52
CA ASP A 227 -11.46 7.22 -12.37
C ASP A 227 -10.10 7.83 -11.99
N THR A 228 -10.11 8.84 -11.13
CA THR A 228 -8.90 9.52 -10.66
C THR A 228 -8.66 9.27 -9.18
N GLY A 229 -7.47 9.65 -8.70
CA GLY A 229 -7.13 9.62 -7.29
C GLY A 229 -6.34 8.38 -6.84
N GLN A 230 -5.59 8.58 -5.76
CA GLN A 230 -4.70 7.57 -5.20
C GLN A 230 -5.41 6.29 -4.74
N PRO A 231 -6.62 6.33 -4.12
CA PRO A 231 -7.33 5.12 -3.73
C PRO A 231 -7.69 4.22 -4.92
N HIS A 232 -8.07 4.82 -6.05
CA HIS A 232 -8.43 4.07 -7.26
C HIS A 232 -7.20 3.44 -7.92
N LEU A 233 -6.11 4.21 -8.08
CA LEU A 233 -4.82 3.68 -8.52
C LEU A 233 -4.40 2.48 -7.65
N ARG A 234 -4.43 2.65 -6.33
CA ARG A 234 -4.03 1.60 -5.38
C ARG A 234 -4.90 0.35 -5.52
N ARG A 235 -6.21 0.49 -5.71
CA ARG A 235 -7.11 -0.65 -5.95
C ARG A 235 -6.69 -1.46 -7.19
N MET A 236 -6.36 -0.79 -8.29
CA MET A 236 -5.90 -1.45 -9.51
C MET A 236 -4.52 -2.12 -9.33
N LEU A 237 -3.59 -1.47 -8.63
CA LEU A 237 -2.29 -2.07 -8.31
C LEU A 237 -2.43 -3.32 -7.43
N TYR A 238 -3.36 -3.31 -6.48
CA TYR A 238 -3.64 -4.45 -5.60
C TYR A 238 -4.26 -5.61 -6.40
N ALA A 239 -5.17 -5.32 -7.33
CA ALA A 239 -5.72 -6.33 -8.23
C ALA A 239 -4.61 -7.00 -9.07
N LEU A 240 -3.69 -6.21 -9.63
CA LEU A 240 -2.52 -6.72 -10.36
C LEU A 240 -1.55 -7.52 -9.49
N ALA A 241 -1.45 -7.20 -8.19
CA ALA A 241 -0.61 -7.93 -7.25
C ALA A 241 -1.09 -9.37 -7.03
N ILE A 242 -2.41 -9.57 -6.96
CA ILE A 242 -3.02 -10.88 -6.68
C ILE A 242 -3.45 -11.64 -7.95
N TYR A 243 -3.35 -11.01 -9.12
CA TYR A 243 -3.77 -11.61 -10.38
C TYR A 243 -2.84 -12.75 -10.80
N ASN A 244 -3.44 -13.92 -11.00
CA ASN A 244 -2.83 -15.05 -11.69
C ASN A 244 -3.72 -15.38 -12.90
N PRO A 245 -3.15 -15.50 -14.11
CA PRO A 245 -3.91 -16.01 -15.25
C PRO A 245 -4.34 -17.44 -14.96
N GLU A 246 -5.59 -17.77 -15.32
CA GLU A 246 -6.09 -19.16 -15.38
C GLU A 246 -5.30 -19.99 -16.41
#